data_AF-A0A8C8JAK8-F1
#
_entry.id   AF-A0A8C8JAK8-F1
#
_cell.length_a   1.000
_cell.length_b   1.000
_cell.length_c   1.000
_cell.angle_alpha   90.00
_cell.angle_beta   90.00
_cell.angle_gamma   90.00
#
_symmetry.space_group_name_H-M   'P 1'
#
loop_
_entity.id
_entity.type
_entity.pdbx_description
1 polymer ?
#
loop_
_entity_poly.entity_id
_entity_poly.type
_entity_poly.pdbx_seq_one_letter_code
_entity_poly.pdbx_strand_id
1 'polypeptide(L)'
;MKDQRSEKILYGEMTQRNRNFPVFSVCLLIKTVSLTGGINESVSSLIITNTLSWFFCLFRGLFSKKHIEPKSPSQNVPGWKLFGKVAARESPPKDSRTIQQEYEARAGKAGSGGTSPTQPQHGRRKNLDFEPLSTTALILEDRPSNLPAKPVEEAQRHRQEYDEMVAEAKKRELKEAQRKRKEMKERFKQEDSIANAMVVWNHDILPNWDNMRNTRRVRELWWQGLPPNVRGKVWSLAIGNELNITPELYDIFLSRAKERWRSFSETGSEADDGASLADRESSLDLIKLDISRTFPPLFIFQKGGPYHDLLHSVLGAYTCYRPDVGYVQGMSFIAAVLILNLEEADAFIAFANLLNKPCQLAFFRVDHDLMLKYFAAFEVFFEENLPRLFNHFQISNLTPDLYLIDWIFTLYSKSLPLDVACRVWDVFCRDGEEFLFRTGLGILRLYEDVLLQMDFIHSAQFLTRLPEDIDSDRLFACIVAMPMLNGNKKWSQVSSSKHKKTGK
;
A
#
# COMPACT_ATOMS: atom_id res chain seq x y z
N MET A 1 -10.92 -51.55 -2.55
CA MET A 1 -10.20 -51.23 -3.81
C MET A 1 -11.11 -50.67 -4.93
N LYS A 2 -12.28 -50.07 -4.63
CA LYS A 2 -13.07 -49.33 -5.65
C LYS A 2 -13.21 -47.82 -5.40
N ASP A 3 -12.76 -47.29 -4.26
CA ASP A 3 -12.90 -45.85 -3.96
C ASP A 3 -11.68 -44.95 -4.28
N GLN A 4 -10.50 -45.51 -4.51
CA GLN A 4 -9.31 -44.68 -4.81
C GLN A 4 -9.23 -44.15 -6.25
N ARG A 5 -10.14 -44.56 -7.13
CA ARG A 5 -10.14 -44.11 -8.54
C ARG A 5 -11.06 -42.92 -8.79
N SER A 6 -12.05 -42.69 -7.91
CA SER A 6 -13.00 -41.58 -7.99
C SER A 6 -12.40 -40.27 -7.49
N GLU A 7 -11.55 -40.31 -6.45
CA GLU A 7 -10.86 -39.13 -5.92
C GLU A 7 -9.81 -38.56 -6.87
N LYS A 8 -9.14 -39.41 -7.67
CA LYS A 8 -8.13 -38.94 -8.63
C LYS A 8 -8.71 -38.20 -9.84
N ILE A 9 -9.98 -38.41 -10.16
CA ILE A 9 -10.64 -37.75 -11.31
C ILE A 9 -11.14 -36.35 -10.90
N LEU A 10 -11.63 -36.18 -9.66
CA LEU A 10 -12.01 -34.86 -9.13
C LEU A 10 -10.80 -33.92 -8.89
N TYR A 11 -9.64 -34.46 -8.53
CA TYR A 11 -8.40 -33.67 -8.39
C TYR A 11 -7.81 -33.21 -9.73
N GLY A 12 -8.02 -33.98 -10.80
CA GLY A 12 -7.48 -33.68 -12.14
C GLY A 12 -8.28 -32.64 -12.94
N GLU A 13 -9.59 -32.50 -12.70
CA GLU A 13 -10.43 -31.57 -13.46
C GLU A 13 -10.57 -30.18 -12.81
N MET A 14 -10.32 -30.03 -11.51
CA MET A 14 -10.36 -28.71 -10.83
C MET A 14 -9.08 -27.89 -10.99
N THR A 15 -8.00 -28.46 -11.51
CA THR A 15 -6.70 -27.78 -11.67
C THR A 15 -6.61 -26.84 -12.89
N GLN A 16 -7.63 -26.79 -13.75
CA GLN A 16 -7.62 -25.90 -14.93
C GLN A 16 -8.45 -24.61 -14.80
N ARG A 17 -9.28 -24.43 -13.76
CA ARG A 17 -10.08 -23.20 -13.61
C ARG A 17 -10.30 -22.82 -12.15
N ASN A 18 -9.33 -22.14 -11.53
CA ASN A 18 -9.59 -21.03 -10.60
C ASN A 18 -8.30 -20.41 -10.04
N ARG A 19 -8.17 -19.08 -10.17
CA ARG A 19 -7.01 -18.27 -9.74
C ARG A 19 -7.16 -17.71 -8.31
N ASN A 20 -7.67 -18.46 -7.34
CA ASN A 20 -7.89 -17.99 -5.95
C ASN A 20 -7.65 -19.09 -4.90
N PHE A 21 -6.51 -19.79 -4.97
CA PHE A 21 -6.22 -20.96 -4.14
C PHE A 21 -5.80 -20.73 -2.66
N PRO A 22 -5.16 -19.63 -2.23
CA PRO A 22 -4.59 -19.60 -0.87
C PRO A 22 -5.62 -19.44 0.25
N VAL A 23 -6.78 -18.83 -0.02
CA VAL A 23 -7.86 -18.66 0.97
C VAL A 23 -8.67 -19.96 1.12
N PHE A 24 -8.82 -20.74 0.04
CA PHE A 24 -9.64 -21.95 0.05
C PHE A 24 -9.03 -23.11 0.83
N SER A 25 -7.70 -23.25 0.86
CA SER A 25 -7.04 -24.37 1.53
C SER A 25 -7.06 -24.26 3.06
N VAL A 26 -6.93 -23.02 3.59
CA VAL A 26 -7.07 -22.74 5.03
C VAL A 26 -8.54 -22.88 5.46
N CYS A 27 -9.48 -22.37 4.66
CA CYS A 27 -10.92 -22.51 4.93
C CYS A 27 -11.39 -23.97 4.93
N LEU A 28 -10.86 -24.83 4.04
CA LEU A 28 -11.25 -26.23 3.98
C LEU A 28 -10.68 -27.03 5.16
N LEU A 29 -9.46 -26.74 5.61
CA LEU A 29 -8.86 -27.41 6.76
C LEU A 29 -9.57 -27.04 8.08
N ILE A 30 -9.94 -25.78 8.27
CA ILE A 30 -10.70 -25.31 9.44
C ILE A 30 -12.13 -25.88 9.44
N LYS A 31 -12.79 -26.01 8.27
CA LYS A 31 -14.11 -26.67 8.17
C LYS A 31 -14.06 -28.15 8.53
N THR A 32 -12.99 -28.86 8.15
CA THR A 32 -12.81 -30.27 8.53
C THR A 32 -12.68 -30.44 10.04
N VAL A 33 -12.01 -29.49 10.73
CA VAL A 33 -11.89 -29.47 12.19
C VAL A 33 -13.21 -29.12 12.88
N SER A 34 -13.99 -28.21 12.31
CA SER A 34 -15.29 -27.79 12.87
C SER A 34 -16.41 -28.83 12.67
N LEU A 35 -16.27 -29.75 11.71
CA LEU A 35 -17.24 -30.82 11.44
C LEU A 35 -17.00 -32.08 12.31
N THR A 36 -15.80 -32.25 12.86
CA THR A 36 -15.49 -33.28 13.85
C THR A 36 -15.74 -32.73 15.25
N GLY A 37 -17.01 -32.67 15.64
CA GLY A 37 -17.41 -32.23 16.97
C GLY A 37 -16.75 -33.07 18.07
N GLY A 38 -15.97 -32.41 18.92
CA GLY A 38 -15.35 -33.00 20.10
C GLY A 38 -13.85 -33.17 19.95
N ILE A 39 -13.09 -32.08 20.13
CA ILE A 39 -11.64 -32.17 20.29
C ILE A 39 -11.18 -31.33 21.48
N ASN A 40 -10.41 -31.96 22.36
CA ASN A 40 -9.84 -31.41 23.60
C ASN A 40 -8.97 -30.16 23.34
N GLU A 41 -8.88 -29.23 24.31
CA GLU A 41 -8.09 -27.97 24.22
C GLU A 41 -6.65 -28.19 23.71
N SER A 42 -5.99 -29.29 24.09
CA SER A 42 -4.64 -29.62 23.63
C SER A 42 -4.54 -29.87 22.12
N VAL A 43 -5.61 -30.35 21.47
CA VAL A 43 -5.61 -30.64 20.03
C VAL A 43 -5.98 -29.39 19.23
N SER A 44 -6.81 -28.50 19.76
CA SER A 44 -7.03 -27.17 19.16
C SER A 44 -5.74 -26.36 19.14
N SER A 45 -4.94 -26.41 20.21
CA SER A 45 -3.60 -25.82 20.25
C SER A 45 -2.68 -26.46 19.22
N LEU A 46 -2.71 -27.79 19.08
CA LEU A 46 -1.89 -28.53 18.11
C LEU A 46 -2.28 -28.24 16.65
N ILE A 47 -3.57 -28.02 16.39
CA ILE A 47 -4.10 -27.65 15.08
C ILE A 47 -3.71 -26.22 14.74
N ILE A 48 -3.82 -25.27 15.68
CA ILE A 48 -3.38 -23.87 15.50
C ILE A 48 -1.87 -23.78 15.24
N THR A 49 -1.06 -24.53 16.00
CA THR A 49 0.39 -24.59 15.75
C THR A 49 0.71 -25.20 14.39
N ASN A 50 -0.05 -26.22 13.96
CA ASN A 50 0.14 -26.82 12.66
C ASN A 50 -0.36 -25.92 11.52
N THR A 51 -1.49 -25.22 11.64
CA THR A 51 -1.98 -24.28 10.62
C THR A 51 -1.10 -23.05 10.50
N LEU A 52 -0.58 -22.50 11.60
CA LEU A 52 0.37 -21.40 11.55
C LEU A 52 1.71 -21.87 10.94
N SER A 53 2.24 -23.02 11.35
CA SER A 53 3.43 -23.61 10.74
C SER A 53 3.22 -23.90 9.24
N TRP A 54 2.05 -24.39 8.84
CA TRP A 54 1.71 -24.66 7.45
C TRP A 54 1.48 -23.37 6.64
N PHE A 55 0.90 -22.33 7.24
CA PHE A 55 0.74 -21.00 6.66
C PHE A 55 2.11 -20.38 6.37
N PHE A 56 3.04 -20.41 7.34
CA PHE A 56 4.41 -19.95 7.15
C PHE A 56 5.21 -20.81 6.14
N CYS A 57 5.01 -22.13 6.10
CA CYS A 57 5.63 -23.02 5.12
C CYS A 57 5.09 -22.83 3.68
N LEU A 58 3.80 -22.55 3.50
CA LEU A 58 3.20 -22.27 2.18
C LEU A 58 3.66 -20.93 1.60
N PHE A 59 3.87 -19.93 2.46
CA PHE A 59 4.44 -18.64 2.04
C PHE A 59 5.92 -18.73 1.64
N ARG A 60 6.61 -19.83 1.98
CA ARG A 60 7.99 -20.11 1.54
C ARG A 60 8.10 -20.62 0.09
N GLY A 61 7.00 -21.00 -0.59
CA GLY A 61 7.12 -21.88 -1.77
C GLY A 61 6.36 -21.57 -3.07
N LEU A 62 5.33 -20.73 -3.13
CA LEU A 62 4.43 -20.78 -4.32
C LEU A 62 3.88 -19.42 -4.78
N PHE A 63 4.67 -18.61 -5.49
CA PHE A 63 4.15 -17.69 -6.51
C PHE A 63 5.24 -17.34 -7.55
N SER A 64 5.43 -18.21 -8.55
CA SER A 64 6.16 -17.84 -9.78
C SER A 64 5.15 -17.48 -10.86
N LYS A 65 5.17 -16.24 -11.33
CA LYS A 65 4.38 -15.78 -12.47
C LYS A 65 5.33 -15.13 -13.47
N LYS A 66 5.57 -15.81 -14.59
CA LYS A 66 6.36 -15.30 -15.72
C LYS A 66 5.72 -14.01 -16.25
N HIS A 67 6.52 -12.96 -16.44
CA HIS A 67 6.17 -11.90 -17.38
C HIS A 67 7.37 -11.29 -18.10
N ILE A 68 7.02 -10.78 -19.27
CA ILE A 68 7.77 -10.38 -20.46
C ILE A 68 8.51 -9.05 -20.25
N GLU A 69 9.76 -8.99 -20.73
CA GLU A 69 10.67 -7.83 -20.69
C GLU A 69 10.22 -6.66 -21.60
N PRO A 70 10.44 -5.42 -21.15
CA PRO A 70 10.73 -4.31 -22.06
C PRO A 70 12.18 -3.80 -21.91
N LYS A 71 12.74 -3.42 -23.06
CA LYS A 71 14.13 -2.99 -23.27
C LYS A 71 14.47 -1.64 -22.61
N SER A 72 15.75 -1.49 -22.26
CA SER A 72 16.42 -0.35 -21.63
C SER A 72 16.51 0.91 -22.50
N PRO A 73 16.76 2.07 -21.87
CA PRO A 73 18.03 2.74 -22.15
C PRO A 73 18.74 3.33 -20.91
N SER A 74 19.98 3.74 -21.17
CA SER A 74 21.14 3.93 -20.32
C SER A 74 21.37 5.34 -19.75
N GLN A 75 22.00 5.36 -18.56
CA GLN A 75 23.00 6.27 -17.99
C GLN A 75 22.65 7.70 -17.50
N ASN A 76 22.95 7.88 -16.20
CA ASN A 76 23.48 9.02 -15.42
C ASN A 76 22.78 10.40 -15.50
N VAL A 77 22.29 10.97 -14.37
CA VAL A 77 22.90 12.04 -13.52
C VAL A 77 22.03 12.25 -12.21
N PRO A 78 22.26 13.19 -11.25
CA PRO A 78 22.21 12.94 -9.81
C PRO A 78 20.95 13.47 -9.07
N GLY A 79 20.72 12.97 -7.85
CA GLY A 79 20.01 13.65 -6.75
C GLY A 79 18.56 14.08 -6.99
N TRP A 80 17.60 13.18 -6.74
CA TRP A 80 16.16 13.51 -6.75
C TRP A 80 15.60 13.45 -5.32
N LYS A 81 15.08 14.58 -4.84
CA LYS A 81 14.28 14.66 -3.60
C LYS A 81 12.81 14.52 -3.96
N LEU A 82 12.14 13.51 -3.39
CA LEU A 82 10.74 13.13 -3.68
C LEU A 82 9.70 14.13 -3.12
N PHE A 83 10.13 15.20 -2.46
CA PHE A 83 9.26 16.25 -1.93
C PHE A 83 9.85 17.63 -2.25
N GLY A 84 9.28 18.32 -3.26
CA GLY A 84 9.56 19.72 -3.55
C GLY A 84 9.94 20.04 -5.01
N LYS A 85 8.97 20.66 -5.71
CA LYS A 85 9.04 21.49 -6.94
C LYS A 85 9.92 21.03 -8.14
N VAL A 86 9.21 20.67 -9.21
CA VAL A 86 9.63 20.98 -10.59
C VAL A 86 8.77 22.15 -11.07
N ALA A 87 9.41 23.24 -11.53
CA ALA A 87 8.72 24.37 -12.14
C ALA A 87 8.18 23.98 -13.51
N ALA A 88 6.87 24.13 -13.73
CA ALA A 88 6.28 23.98 -15.06
C ALA A 88 6.70 25.17 -15.94
N ARG A 89 7.23 24.89 -17.13
CA ARG A 89 7.37 25.86 -18.21
C ARG A 89 5.98 26.34 -18.60
N GLU A 90 5.71 27.63 -18.40
CA GLU A 90 4.50 28.29 -18.89
C GLU A 90 4.53 28.35 -20.43
N SER A 91 3.54 27.74 -21.06
CA SER A 91 3.08 28.12 -22.40
C SER A 91 1.75 28.85 -22.23
N PRO A 92 1.52 29.99 -22.94
CA PRO A 92 0.35 30.81 -22.68
C PRO A 92 -0.91 30.11 -23.18
N PRO A 93 -2.05 30.23 -22.48
CA PRO A 93 -3.31 29.69 -22.96
C PRO A 93 -3.77 30.53 -24.16
N LYS A 94 -4.01 29.89 -25.30
CA LYS A 94 -4.71 30.54 -26.41
C LYS A 94 -6.19 30.66 -26.05
N ASP A 95 -6.62 31.91 -25.89
CA ASP A 95 -7.93 32.31 -25.43
C ASP A 95 -9.01 32.03 -26.50
N SER A 96 -10.17 31.49 -26.08
CA SER A 96 -11.26 31.06 -26.98
C SER A 96 -11.93 32.23 -27.74
N ARG A 97 -11.59 33.47 -27.40
CA ARG A 97 -12.09 34.68 -28.06
C ARG A 97 -11.42 34.97 -29.40
N THR A 98 -10.20 34.46 -29.63
CA THR A 98 -9.43 34.75 -30.86
C THR A 98 -9.94 33.94 -32.05
N ILE A 99 -10.50 32.74 -31.81
CA ILE A 99 -11.04 31.86 -32.86
C ILE A 99 -12.38 32.38 -33.39
N GLN A 100 -13.19 33.03 -32.55
CA GLN A 100 -14.47 33.63 -32.95
C GLN A 100 -14.27 34.87 -33.84
N GLN A 101 -13.26 35.69 -33.53
CA GLN A 101 -12.97 36.93 -34.28
C GLN A 101 -12.37 36.67 -35.68
N GLU A 102 -11.62 35.58 -35.87
CA GLU A 102 -11.10 35.21 -37.19
C GLU A 102 -12.19 34.69 -38.16
N TYR A 103 -13.31 34.17 -37.63
CA TYR A 103 -14.41 33.65 -38.44
C TYR A 103 -15.36 34.76 -38.91
N GLU A 104 -15.65 35.74 -38.04
CA GLU A 104 -16.50 36.88 -38.37
C GLU A 104 -15.84 37.84 -39.39
N ALA A 105 -14.50 37.93 -39.41
CA ALA A 105 -13.76 38.74 -40.38
C ALA A 105 -13.77 38.18 -41.82
N ARG A 106 -14.11 36.90 -42.02
CA ARG A 106 -14.17 36.27 -43.36
C ARG A 106 -15.55 36.26 -43.99
N ALA A 107 -16.63 36.46 -43.22
CA ALA A 107 -18.00 36.33 -43.70
C ALA A 107 -18.62 37.63 -44.28
N GLY A 108 -17.92 38.77 -44.19
CA GLY A 108 -18.45 40.08 -44.60
C GLY A 108 -17.66 40.76 -45.71
N LYS A 109 -17.76 40.31 -46.96
CA LYS A 109 -17.51 41.17 -48.15
C LYS A 109 -18.01 40.55 -49.46
N ALA A 110 -18.73 41.39 -50.21
CA ALA A 110 -19.08 41.35 -51.64
C ALA A 110 -20.37 40.62 -52.07
N GLY A 111 -21.45 41.40 -52.15
CA GLY A 111 -22.47 41.26 -53.18
C GLY A 111 -22.34 42.34 -54.26
N SER A 112 -22.91 42.02 -55.43
CA SER A 112 -23.24 42.85 -56.61
C SER A 112 -22.22 42.96 -57.77
N GLY A 113 -22.60 42.38 -58.93
CA GLY A 113 -22.06 42.75 -60.25
C GLY A 113 -22.11 41.65 -61.34
N GLY A 114 -23.24 41.50 -62.03
CA GLY A 114 -23.44 41.26 -63.48
C GLY A 114 -22.65 40.22 -64.31
N THR A 115 -23.42 39.46 -65.11
CA THR A 115 -23.17 38.81 -66.44
C THR A 115 -22.70 37.34 -66.53
N SER A 116 -23.47 36.55 -67.29
CA SER A 116 -23.23 35.15 -67.75
C SER A 116 -22.53 35.13 -69.13
N PRO A 117 -22.28 33.97 -69.81
CA PRO A 117 -22.22 32.56 -69.37
C PRO A 117 -20.97 31.79 -69.90
N THR A 118 -20.57 30.67 -69.27
CA THR A 118 -20.05 29.47 -69.98
C THR A 118 -19.89 28.26 -69.05
N GLN A 119 -20.39 27.11 -69.48
CA GLN A 119 -20.10 25.75 -68.97
C GLN A 119 -19.05 25.08 -69.88
N PRO A 120 -18.57 23.85 -69.62
CA PRO A 120 -18.35 23.11 -68.35
C PRO A 120 -16.96 22.40 -68.33
N GLN A 121 -16.42 21.97 -67.18
CA GLN A 121 -15.56 20.76 -67.13
C GLN A 121 -15.52 20.09 -65.74
N HIS A 122 -15.62 18.76 -65.78
CA HIS A 122 -15.45 17.81 -64.68
C HIS A 122 -14.09 17.93 -63.97
N GLY A 123 -14.07 17.69 -62.66
CA GLY A 123 -12.84 17.24 -62.00
C GLY A 123 -12.81 17.31 -60.49
N ARG A 124 -12.66 16.13 -59.87
CA ARG A 124 -11.97 15.88 -58.59
C ARG A 124 -12.74 16.16 -57.28
N ARG A 125 -13.38 15.08 -56.80
CA ARG A 125 -13.53 14.80 -55.36
C ARG A 125 -12.15 14.90 -54.69
N LYS A 126 -12.01 15.79 -53.70
CA LYS A 126 -10.98 15.66 -52.66
C LYS A 126 -11.70 15.23 -51.40
N ASN A 127 -11.40 14.01 -50.94
CA ASN A 127 -11.72 13.56 -49.59
C ASN A 127 -10.98 14.51 -48.63
N LEU A 128 -11.75 15.29 -47.88
CA LEU A 128 -11.28 15.87 -46.64
C LEU A 128 -11.65 14.85 -45.58
N ASP A 129 -10.63 14.19 -45.02
CA ASP A 129 -10.81 13.35 -43.83
C ASP A 129 -11.27 14.28 -42.70
N PHE A 130 -12.55 14.17 -42.38
CA PHE A 130 -13.19 14.90 -41.31
C PHE A 130 -12.84 14.19 -40.00
N GLU A 131 -11.87 14.72 -39.28
CA GLU A 131 -11.56 14.27 -37.92
C GLU A 131 -12.42 15.09 -36.94
N PRO A 132 -13.41 14.50 -36.25
CA PRO A 132 -14.33 15.29 -35.44
C PRO A 132 -13.64 15.77 -34.16
N LEU A 133 -13.34 17.06 -34.10
CA LEU A 133 -13.01 17.76 -32.86
C LEU A 133 -14.27 17.87 -32.02
N SER A 134 -14.42 16.96 -31.06
CA SER A 134 -15.52 16.86 -30.09
C SER A 134 -16.88 16.41 -30.66
N THR A 135 -17.44 15.36 -30.05
CA THR A 135 -18.78 14.81 -30.35
C THR A 135 -19.91 15.84 -30.21
N THR A 136 -19.68 16.93 -29.47
CA THR A 136 -20.63 18.05 -29.32
C THR A 136 -20.67 18.99 -30.52
N ALA A 137 -19.61 19.07 -31.33
CA ALA A 137 -19.58 19.92 -32.52
C ALA A 137 -20.32 19.29 -33.71
N LEU A 138 -20.32 17.96 -33.79
CA LEU A 138 -21.06 17.18 -34.80
C LEU A 138 -22.59 17.34 -34.75
N ILE A 139 -23.14 17.74 -33.61
CA ILE A 139 -24.59 17.92 -33.41
C ILE A 139 -25.09 19.20 -34.09
N LEU A 140 -24.18 20.14 -34.40
CA LEU A 140 -24.48 21.43 -35.03
C LEU A 140 -24.39 21.40 -36.56
N GLU A 141 -24.01 20.28 -37.17
CA GLU A 141 -23.93 20.22 -38.64
C GLU A 141 -25.32 20.18 -39.28
N ASP A 142 -25.50 21.05 -40.28
CA ASP A 142 -26.72 21.07 -41.07
C ASP A 142 -26.86 19.79 -41.90
N ARG A 143 -28.09 19.28 -41.97
CA ARG A 143 -28.42 18.07 -42.73
C ARG A 143 -27.99 18.23 -44.19
N PRO A 144 -27.35 17.23 -44.81
CA PRO A 144 -26.97 17.30 -46.22
C PRO A 144 -28.15 17.69 -47.12
N SER A 145 -27.91 18.54 -48.11
CA SER A 145 -28.93 19.15 -49.00
C SER A 145 -29.82 18.16 -49.79
N ASN A 146 -29.50 16.86 -49.75
CA ASN A 146 -30.21 15.79 -50.46
C ASN A 146 -31.30 15.11 -49.60
N LEU A 147 -31.49 15.53 -48.35
CA LEU A 147 -32.49 14.98 -47.44
C LEU A 147 -33.60 16.03 -47.19
N PRO A 148 -34.87 15.61 -46.97
CA PRO A 148 -35.96 16.53 -46.66
C PRO A 148 -35.64 17.39 -45.44
N ALA A 149 -36.08 18.66 -45.47
CA ALA A 149 -35.91 19.58 -44.36
C ALA A 149 -36.52 18.98 -43.08
N LYS A 150 -35.79 19.10 -41.97
CA LYS A 150 -36.23 18.61 -40.67
C LYS A 150 -37.50 19.38 -40.25
N PRO A 151 -38.57 18.72 -39.77
CA PRO A 151 -39.75 19.40 -39.25
C PRO A 151 -39.37 20.42 -38.17
N VAL A 152 -40.04 21.57 -38.15
CA VAL A 152 -39.71 22.68 -37.23
C VAL A 152 -39.74 22.24 -35.77
N GLU A 153 -40.73 21.42 -35.40
CA GLU A 153 -40.87 20.84 -34.05
C GLU A 153 -39.70 19.92 -33.67
N GLU A 154 -39.23 19.10 -34.62
CA GLU A 154 -38.10 18.19 -34.40
C GLU A 154 -36.77 18.97 -34.28
N ALA A 155 -36.61 20.04 -35.06
CA ALA A 155 -35.45 20.92 -34.94
C ALA A 155 -35.43 21.72 -33.61
N GLN A 156 -36.60 22.11 -33.09
CA GLN A 156 -36.71 22.74 -31.77
C GLN A 156 -36.37 21.77 -30.64
N ARG A 157 -36.89 20.53 -30.68
CA ARG A 157 -36.55 19.50 -29.68
C ARG A 157 -35.05 19.24 -29.61
N HIS A 158 -34.39 19.05 -30.76
CA HIS A 158 -32.95 18.82 -30.79
C HIS A 158 -32.13 20.00 -30.25
N ARG A 159 -32.57 21.25 -30.48
CA ARG A 159 -31.94 22.43 -29.86
C ARG A 159 -32.08 22.42 -28.34
N GLN A 160 -33.27 22.10 -27.83
CA GLN A 160 -33.50 22.00 -26.38
C GLN A 160 -32.62 20.91 -25.76
N GLU A 161 -32.57 19.72 -26.34
CA GLU A 161 -31.72 18.62 -25.88
C GLU A 161 -30.22 18.98 -25.90
N TYR A 162 -29.77 19.71 -26.93
CA TYR A 162 -28.40 20.20 -27.01
C TYR A 162 -28.09 21.23 -25.92
N ASP A 163 -28.98 22.22 -25.73
CA ASP A 163 -28.82 23.24 -24.70
C ASP A 163 -28.78 22.63 -23.29
N GLU A 164 -29.62 21.62 -23.04
CA GLU A 164 -29.61 20.84 -21.80
C GLU A 164 -28.30 20.08 -21.61
N MET A 165 -27.81 19.39 -22.65
CA MET A 165 -26.53 18.67 -22.62
C MET A 165 -25.36 19.60 -22.33
N VAL A 166 -25.30 20.76 -22.98
CA VAL A 166 -24.26 21.77 -22.76
C VAL A 166 -24.36 22.37 -21.36
N ALA A 167 -25.57 22.64 -20.87
CA ALA A 167 -25.79 23.13 -19.51
C ALA A 167 -25.33 22.10 -18.45
N GLU A 168 -25.62 20.81 -18.65
CA GLU A 168 -25.16 19.75 -17.76
C GLU A 168 -23.64 19.59 -17.79
N ALA A 169 -23.01 19.63 -18.98
CA ALA A 169 -21.57 19.59 -19.14
C ALA A 169 -20.88 20.76 -18.40
N LYS A 170 -21.37 21.98 -18.58
CA LYS A 170 -20.87 23.17 -17.86
C LYS A 170 -21.05 23.05 -16.35
N LYS A 171 -22.18 22.51 -15.89
CA LYS A 171 -22.45 22.27 -14.46
C LYS A 171 -21.49 21.23 -13.87
N ARG A 172 -21.18 20.16 -14.61
CA ARG A 172 -20.22 19.13 -14.20
C ARG A 172 -18.81 19.71 -14.12
N GLU A 173 -18.39 20.46 -15.13
CA GLU A 173 -17.09 21.11 -15.18
C GLU A 173 -16.90 22.10 -14.02
N LEU A 174 -17.92 22.92 -13.73
CA LEU A 174 -17.87 23.85 -12.58
C LEU A 174 -17.74 23.10 -11.25
N LYS A 175 -18.48 22.01 -11.05
CA LYS A 175 -18.38 21.17 -9.84
C LYS A 175 -16.99 20.53 -9.71
N GLU A 176 -16.44 20.01 -10.79
CA GLU A 176 -15.09 19.42 -10.80
C GLU A 176 -14.02 20.49 -10.55
N ALA A 177 -14.14 21.68 -11.14
CA ALA A 177 -13.25 22.81 -10.89
C ALA A 177 -13.32 23.29 -9.43
N GLN A 178 -14.52 23.36 -8.84
CA GLN A 178 -14.70 23.68 -7.42
C GLN A 178 -14.07 22.62 -6.51
N ARG A 179 -14.25 21.33 -6.82
CA ARG A 179 -13.63 20.22 -6.06
C ARG A 179 -12.11 20.31 -6.11
N LYS A 180 -11.52 20.44 -7.31
CA LYS A 180 -10.07 20.61 -7.50
C LYS A 180 -9.52 21.83 -6.75
N ARG A 181 -10.25 22.95 -6.75
CA ARG A 181 -9.85 24.15 -6.01
C ARG A 181 -9.86 23.93 -4.49
N LYS A 182 -10.83 23.17 -3.97
CA LYS A 182 -10.89 22.81 -2.55
C LYS A 182 -9.72 21.90 -2.16
N GLU A 183 -9.48 20.85 -2.93
CA GLU A 183 -8.35 19.91 -2.73
C GLU A 183 -7.00 20.64 -2.78
N MET A 184 -6.80 21.56 -3.73
CA MET A 184 -5.57 22.35 -3.83
C MET A 184 -5.39 23.27 -2.61
N LYS A 185 -6.46 23.88 -2.11
CA LYS A 185 -6.41 24.72 -0.90
C LYS A 185 -6.08 23.90 0.35
N GLU A 186 -6.59 22.68 0.45
CA GLU A 186 -6.26 21.75 1.54
C GLU A 186 -4.81 21.30 1.47
N ARG A 187 -4.30 20.94 0.29
CA ARG A 187 -2.89 20.60 0.08
C ARG A 187 -1.95 21.75 0.47
N PHE A 188 -2.26 22.98 0.05
CA PHE A 188 -1.46 24.15 0.41
C PHE A 188 -1.40 24.36 1.93
N LYS A 189 -2.53 24.18 2.64
CA LYS A 189 -2.56 24.24 4.11
C LYS A 189 -1.74 23.13 4.76
N GLN A 190 -1.79 21.92 4.21
CA GLN A 190 -0.98 20.80 4.71
C GLN A 190 0.52 21.07 4.51
N GLU A 191 0.93 21.58 3.35
CA GLU A 191 2.32 21.95 3.07
C GLU A 191 2.83 23.03 4.03
N ASP A 192 2.03 24.07 4.28
CA ASP A 192 2.37 25.13 5.24
C ASP A 192 2.49 24.58 6.68
N SER A 193 1.56 23.71 7.09
CA SER A 193 1.61 23.02 8.38
C SER A 193 2.87 22.16 8.52
N ILE A 194 3.24 21.39 7.50
CA ILE A 194 4.46 20.57 7.47
C ILE A 194 5.70 21.47 7.56
N ALA A 195 5.73 22.59 6.83
CA ALA A 195 6.84 23.54 6.86
C ALA A 195 7.03 24.17 8.24
N ASN A 196 5.94 24.60 8.88
CA ASN A 196 5.98 25.15 10.23
C ASN A 196 6.40 24.10 11.26
N ALA A 197 5.84 22.88 11.18
CA ALA A 197 6.21 21.78 12.06
C ALA A 197 7.70 21.43 11.92
N MET A 198 8.23 21.40 10.70
CA MET A 198 9.65 21.14 10.41
C MET A 198 10.56 22.13 11.14
N VAL A 199 10.23 23.43 11.14
CA VAL A 199 11.03 24.45 11.85
C VAL A 199 11.05 24.16 13.35
N VAL A 200 9.89 23.90 13.95
CA VAL A 200 9.77 23.58 15.38
C VAL A 200 10.56 22.31 15.73
N TRP A 201 10.46 21.27 14.90
CA TRP A 201 11.18 20.02 15.12
C TRP A 201 12.70 20.21 15.08
N ASN A 202 13.22 20.93 14.08
CA ASN A 202 14.66 21.09 13.88
C ASN A 202 15.29 22.08 14.87
N HIS A 203 14.60 23.17 15.22
CA HIS A 203 15.18 24.24 16.04
C HIS A 203 14.84 24.13 17.53
N ASP A 204 13.68 23.59 17.89
CA ASP A 204 13.23 23.56 19.28
C ASP A 204 13.32 22.16 19.89
N ILE A 205 12.81 21.14 19.18
CA ILE A 205 12.58 19.80 19.74
C ILE A 205 13.85 18.93 19.65
N LEU A 206 14.40 18.71 18.45
CA LEU A 206 15.54 17.81 18.24
C LEU A 206 16.79 18.23 19.03
N PRO A 207 17.17 19.52 19.13
CA PRO A 207 18.32 19.94 19.95
C PRO A 207 18.14 19.66 21.44
N ASN A 208 16.89 19.62 21.92
CA ASN A 208 16.53 19.42 23.32
C ASN A 208 15.75 18.11 23.52
N TRP A 209 16.06 17.08 22.72
CA TRP A 209 15.28 15.86 22.58
C TRP A 209 14.84 15.26 23.92
N ASP A 210 15.79 15.09 24.84
CA ASP A 210 15.51 14.39 26.11
C ASP A 210 14.50 15.10 27.00
N ASN A 211 14.54 16.42 27.01
CA ASN A 211 13.63 17.25 27.79
C ASN A 211 12.28 17.46 27.08
N MET A 212 12.29 17.51 25.75
CA MET A 212 11.13 17.93 24.96
C MET A 212 10.22 16.78 24.53
N ARG A 213 10.76 15.57 24.27
CA ARG A 213 10.01 14.46 23.64
C ARG A 213 8.72 14.06 24.35
N ASN A 214 8.68 14.22 25.68
CA ASN A 214 7.56 13.82 26.52
C ASN A 214 6.57 14.95 26.83
N THR A 215 6.87 16.19 26.41
CA THR A 215 5.98 17.33 26.66
C THR A 215 4.66 17.17 25.88
N ARG A 216 3.56 17.64 26.46
CA ARG A 216 2.23 17.54 25.84
C ARG A 216 2.20 18.14 24.44
N ARG A 217 2.78 19.33 24.27
CA ARG A 217 2.86 20.03 22.96
C ARG A 217 3.57 19.19 21.90
N VAL A 218 4.70 18.58 22.24
CA VAL A 218 5.45 17.73 21.29
C VAL A 218 4.68 16.47 20.97
N ARG A 219 4.06 15.83 21.97
CA ARG A 219 3.22 14.65 21.74
C ARG A 219 2.04 14.96 20.82
N GLU A 220 1.36 16.09 21.01
CA GLU A 220 0.27 16.55 20.14
C GLU A 220 0.75 16.83 18.71
N LEU A 221 1.91 17.48 18.55
CA LEU A 221 2.51 17.72 17.23
C LEU A 221 2.90 16.40 16.54
N TRP A 222 3.51 15.47 17.27
CA TRP A 222 3.91 14.16 16.77
C TRP A 222 2.69 13.32 16.33
N TRP A 223 1.54 13.48 17.00
CA TRP A 223 0.28 12.82 16.59
C TRP A 223 -0.20 13.25 15.19
N GLN A 224 0.08 14.48 14.79
CA GLN A 224 -0.27 14.97 13.45
C GLN A 224 0.57 14.33 12.34
N GLY A 225 1.66 13.65 12.70
CA GLY A 225 2.63 13.09 11.78
C GLY A 225 3.91 13.93 11.72
N LEU A 226 5.03 13.26 11.50
CA LEU A 226 6.33 13.93 11.38
C LEU A 226 6.52 14.48 9.96
N PRO A 227 7.15 15.65 9.82
CA PRO A 227 7.68 16.09 8.53
C PRO A 227 8.62 15.03 7.94
N PRO A 228 8.54 14.71 6.63
CA PRO A 228 9.35 13.64 6.03
C PRO A 228 10.85 13.77 6.29
N ASN A 229 11.40 14.97 6.28
CA ASN A 229 12.82 15.24 6.50
C ASN A 229 13.26 15.14 7.98
N VAL A 230 12.32 15.08 8.91
CA VAL A 230 12.58 14.94 10.35
C VAL A 230 12.49 13.46 10.76
N ARG A 231 11.73 12.65 10.02
CA ARG A 231 11.47 11.23 10.32
C ARG A 231 12.73 10.44 10.61
N GLY A 232 13.71 10.48 9.71
CA GLY A 232 14.96 9.74 9.90
C GLY A 232 15.58 10.00 11.27
N LYS A 233 15.78 11.28 11.62
CA LYS A 233 16.41 11.64 12.90
C LYS A 233 15.57 11.20 14.10
N VAL A 234 14.26 11.43 14.07
CA VAL A 234 13.36 11.08 15.18
C VAL A 234 13.22 9.56 15.34
N TRP A 235 13.05 8.83 14.24
CA TRP A 235 12.93 7.38 14.26
C TRP A 235 14.21 6.71 14.74
N SER A 236 15.39 7.16 14.30
CA SER A 236 16.67 6.64 14.81
C SER A 236 16.82 6.85 16.32
N LEU A 237 16.44 8.03 16.83
CA LEU A 237 16.47 8.32 18.26
C LEU A 237 15.45 7.47 19.06
N ALA A 238 14.28 7.23 18.49
CA ALA A 238 13.21 6.48 19.15
C ALA A 238 13.42 4.96 19.13
N ILE A 239 13.90 4.41 18.00
CA ILE A 239 14.23 2.98 17.86
C ILE A 239 15.46 2.65 18.73
N GLY A 240 16.46 3.54 18.72
CA GLY A 240 17.72 3.39 19.43
C GLY A 240 18.68 2.41 18.77
N ASN A 241 19.81 2.16 19.42
CA ASN A 241 20.84 1.23 18.96
C ASN A 241 21.33 0.31 20.10
N GLU A 242 20.40 -0.41 20.73
CA GLU A 242 20.67 -1.36 21.82
C GLU A 242 21.61 -2.49 21.37
N LEU A 243 21.62 -2.83 20.08
CA LEU A 243 22.51 -3.82 19.47
C LEU A 243 23.95 -3.32 19.26
N ASN A 244 24.23 -2.03 19.50
CA ASN A 244 25.53 -1.39 19.29
C ASN A 244 26.11 -1.64 17.88
N ILE A 245 25.25 -1.61 16.86
CA ILE A 245 25.67 -1.80 15.47
C ILE A 245 26.34 -0.51 14.98
N THR A 246 27.50 -0.64 14.33
CA THR A 246 28.23 0.48 13.74
C THR A 246 28.12 0.46 12.22
N PRO A 247 28.34 1.60 11.53
CA PRO A 247 28.42 1.65 10.07
C PRO A 247 29.47 0.70 9.49
N GLU A 248 30.62 0.54 10.15
CA GLU A 248 31.68 -0.38 9.70
C GLU A 248 31.21 -1.84 9.75
N LEU A 249 30.41 -2.18 10.77
CA LEU A 249 29.82 -3.51 10.86
C LEU A 249 28.85 -3.78 9.71
N TYR A 250 28.07 -2.77 9.31
CA TYR A 250 27.23 -2.84 8.14
C TYR A 250 28.05 -3.09 6.87
N ASP A 251 29.14 -2.35 6.65
CA ASP A 251 30.02 -2.53 5.48
C ASP A 251 30.59 -3.94 5.39
N ILE A 252 30.98 -4.53 6.52
CA ILE A 252 31.46 -5.92 6.60
C ILE A 252 30.36 -6.89 6.12
N PHE A 253 29.13 -6.76 6.63
CA PHE A 253 28.04 -7.66 6.26
C PHE A 253 27.54 -7.43 4.83
N LEU A 254 27.54 -6.19 4.36
CA LEU A 254 27.23 -5.87 2.97
C LEU A 254 28.26 -6.51 2.03
N SER A 255 29.54 -6.46 2.38
CA SER A 255 30.61 -7.07 1.58
C SER A 255 30.43 -8.59 1.48
N ARG A 256 30.09 -9.24 2.60
CA ARG A 256 29.77 -10.68 2.64
C ARG A 256 28.52 -11.02 1.80
N ALA A 257 27.48 -10.18 1.87
CA ALA A 257 26.27 -10.36 1.07
C ALA A 257 26.58 -10.26 -0.43
N LYS A 258 27.36 -9.26 -0.84
CA LYS A 258 27.78 -9.07 -2.23
C LYS A 258 28.65 -10.22 -2.75
N GLU A 259 29.59 -10.70 -1.95
CA GLU A 259 30.42 -11.87 -2.30
C GLU A 259 29.53 -13.10 -2.55
N ARG A 260 28.58 -13.35 -1.64
CA ARG A 260 27.63 -14.45 -1.77
C ARG A 260 26.75 -14.37 -3.02
N TRP A 261 26.36 -13.16 -3.45
CA TRP A 261 25.61 -12.98 -4.70
C TRP A 261 26.46 -13.21 -5.95
N ARG A 262 27.73 -12.82 -5.93
CA ARG A 262 28.65 -13.05 -7.05
C ARG A 262 28.96 -14.53 -7.23
N SER A 263 29.30 -15.22 -6.15
CA SER A 263 29.54 -16.67 -6.20
C SER A 263 28.32 -17.40 -6.76
N PHE A 264 27.11 -17.01 -6.37
CA PHE A 264 25.87 -17.56 -6.93
C PHE A 264 25.71 -17.34 -8.44
N SER A 265 26.10 -16.17 -8.96
CA SER A 265 26.05 -15.90 -10.41
C SER A 265 27.09 -16.68 -11.22
N GLU A 266 28.18 -17.15 -10.58
CA GLU A 266 29.27 -17.88 -11.20
C GLU A 266 29.10 -19.41 -11.07
N THR A 267 28.53 -19.92 -9.97
CA THR A 267 28.35 -21.36 -9.70
C THR A 267 26.97 -21.90 -10.10
N GLY A 268 26.33 -21.36 -11.14
CA GLY A 268 25.04 -21.86 -11.68
C GLY A 268 25.07 -23.31 -12.23
N SER A 269 26.16 -24.04 -12.04
CA SER A 269 26.33 -25.44 -12.37
C SER A 269 27.25 -26.11 -11.35
N GLU A 270 26.67 -26.98 -10.52
CA GLU A 270 27.33 -28.01 -9.70
C GLU A 270 28.13 -27.55 -8.47
N ALA A 271 27.48 -27.57 -7.29
CA ALA A 271 28.15 -27.86 -6.02
C ALA A 271 27.17 -28.43 -4.97
N ASP A 272 27.50 -29.63 -4.53
CA ASP A 272 26.81 -30.51 -3.58
C ASP A 272 27.20 -30.16 -2.13
N ASP A 273 26.38 -29.34 -1.44
CA ASP A 273 26.34 -29.26 0.03
C ASP A 273 24.89 -28.97 0.49
N GLY A 274 24.12 -30.05 0.56
CA GLY A 274 22.66 -30.08 0.38
C GLY A 274 21.77 -29.55 1.50
N ALA A 275 22.29 -28.91 2.55
CA ALA A 275 21.44 -28.39 3.64
C ALA A 275 21.55 -26.87 3.83
N SER A 276 22.76 -26.29 3.82
CA SER A 276 22.90 -24.84 4.03
C SER A 276 22.72 -24.03 2.76
N LEU A 277 23.05 -24.57 1.57
CA LEU A 277 22.87 -23.86 0.30
C LEU A 277 21.40 -23.63 -0.05
N ALA A 278 20.51 -24.57 0.26
CA ALA A 278 19.09 -24.48 -0.05
C ALA A 278 18.37 -23.35 0.71
N ASP A 279 18.60 -23.21 2.02
CA ASP A 279 18.07 -22.08 2.82
C ASP A 279 18.64 -20.74 2.35
N ARG A 280 19.87 -20.76 1.82
CA ARG A 280 20.61 -19.59 1.37
C ARG A 280 20.16 -19.07 0.01
N GLU A 281 19.89 -19.97 -0.93
CA GLU A 281 19.31 -19.70 -2.26
C GLU A 281 17.86 -19.23 -2.11
N SER A 282 17.09 -19.88 -1.23
CA SER A 282 15.73 -19.48 -0.87
C SER A 282 15.66 -18.02 -0.40
N SER A 283 16.59 -17.57 0.45
CA SER A 283 16.58 -16.19 0.97
C SER A 283 16.74 -15.13 -0.12
N LEU A 284 17.58 -15.37 -1.13
CA LEU A 284 17.81 -14.39 -2.21
C LEU A 284 16.61 -14.28 -3.15
N ASP A 285 15.99 -15.41 -3.47
CA ASP A 285 14.81 -15.43 -4.33
C ASP A 285 13.60 -14.84 -3.61
N LEU A 286 13.46 -15.08 -2.30
CA LEU A 286 12.45 -14.43 -1.48
C LEU A 286 12.67 -12.91 -1.40
N ILE A 287 13.91 -12.42 -1.26
CA ILE A 287 14.23 -10.98 -1.31
C ILE A 287 13.80 -10.39 -2.65
N LYS A 288 14.20 -11.00 -3.78
CA LYS A 288 13.84 -10.51 -5.13
C LYS A 288 12.32 -10.49 -5.33
N LEU A 289 11.65 -11.58 -4.93
CA LEU A 289 10.20 -11.70 -5.02
C LEU A 289 9.52 -10.59 -4.21
N ASP A 290 9.97 -10.35 -2.99
CA ASP A 290 9.39 -9.33 -2.13
C ASP A 290 9.62 -7.91 -2.65
N ILE A 291 10.84 -7.58 -3.06
CA ILE A 291 11.16 -6.27 -3.63
C ILE A 291 10.28 -5.97 -4.84
N SER A 292 9.97 -6.97 -5.67
CA SER A 292 9.08 -6.80 -6.83
C SER A 292 7.66 -6.34 -6.47
N ARG A 293 7.22 -6.60 -5.24
CA ARG A 293 5.89 -6.23 -4.71
C ARG A 293 5.94 -5.20 -3.58
N THR A 294 7.09 -4.64 -3.25
CA THR A 294 7.24 -3.58 -2.25
C THR A 294 6.88 -2.22 -2.84
N PHE A 295 5.72 -1.68 -2.45
CA PHE A 295 5.19 -0.40 -2.96
C PHE A 295 5.29 -0.21 -4.49
N PRO A 296 4.78 -1.15 -5.31
CA PRO A 296 4.98 -1.14 -6.75
C PRO A 296 4.48 0.13 -7.48
N PRO A 297 3.40 0.82 -7.06
CA PRO A 297 2.96 2.05 -7.73
C PRO A 297 3.99 3.20 -7.69
N LEU A 298 5.01 3.12 -6.82
CA LEU A 298 6.04 4.15 -6.73
C LEU A 298 7.16 3.97 -7.76
N PHE A 299 7.35 2.75 -8.30
CA PHE A 299 8.40 2.41 -9.26
C PHE A 299 9.85 2.71 -8.81
N ILE A 300 10.08 2.89 -7.51
CA ILE A 300 11.39 3.28 -6.97
C ILE A 300 12.21 2.15 -6.37
N PHE A 301 11.56 1.05 -5.95
CA PHE A 301 12.22 -0.10 -5.31
C PHE A 301 12.42 -1.28 -6.26
N GLN A 302 11.60 -1.37 -7.30
CA GLN A 302 11.71 -2.42 -8.31
C GLN A 302 12.98 -2.24 -9.14
N LYS A 303 13.39 -3.28 -9.85
CA LYS A 303 14.63 -3.29 -10.66
C LYS A 303 14.68 -2.07 -11.58
N GLY A 304 15.79 -1.32 -11.51
CA GLY A 304 15.99 -0.07 -12.25
C GLY A 304 15.53 1.19 -11.51
N GLY A 305 14.83 1.06 -10.38
CA GLY A 305 14.47 2.16 -9.50
C GLY A 305 15.65 2.63 -8.62
N PRO A 306 15.66 3.90 -8.19
CA PRO A 306 16.79 4.50 -7.46
C PRO A 306 17.09 3.86 -6.09
N TYR A 307 16.12 3.20 -5.45
CA TYR A 307 16.28 2.56 -4.14
C TYR A 307 16.43 1.03 -4.23
N HIS A 308 16.47 0.46 -5.44
CA HIS A 308 16.51 -0.99 -5.64
C HIS A 308 17.75 -1.63 -5.02
N ASP A 309 18.93 -1.14 -5.39
CA ASP A 309 20.20 -1.70 -4.93
C ASP A 309 20.42 -1.45 -3.44
N LEU A 310 19.95 -0.30 -2.95
CA LEU A 310 19.96 0.06 -1.54
C LEU A 310 19.10 -0.91 -0.71
N LEU A 311 17.87 -1.19 -1.16
CA LEU A 311 16.98 -2.15 -0.51
C LEU A 311 17.56 -3.56 -0.52
N HIS A 312 18.12 -3.99 -1.65
CA HIS A 312 18.85 -5.26 -1.75
C HIS A 312 20.01 -5.32 -0.75
N SER A 313 20.80 -4.25 -0.66
CA SER A 313 21.99 -4.16 0.20
C SER A 313 21.65 -4.27 1.67
N VAL A 314 20.66 -3.52 2.16
CA VAL A 314 20.19 -3.59 3.56
C VAL A 314 19.66 -4.98 3.92
N LEU A 315 18.81 -5.56 3.07
CA LEU A 315 18.24 -6.89 3.32
C LEU A 315 19.31 -7.98 3.27
N GLY A 316 20.19 -7.93 2.28
CA GLY A 316 21.32 -8.86 2.13
C GLY A 316 22.25 -8.83 3.33
N ALA A 317 22.69 -7.62 3.73
CA ALA A 317 23.52 -7.44 4.91
C ALA A 317 22.84 -8.00 6.17
N TYR A 318 21.53 -7.83 6.32
CA TYR A 318 20.79 -8.37 7.46
C TYR A 318 20.81 -9.91 7.51
N THR A 319 20.65 -10.58 6.37
CA THR A 319 20.76 -12.05 6.32
C THR A 319 22.14 -12.56 6.71
N CYS A 320 23.20 -11.76 6.49
CA CYS A 320 24.55 -12.07 6.94
C CYS A 320 24.78 -11.73 8.42
N TYR A 321 24.11 -10.70 8.94
CA TYR A 321 24.18 -10.29 10.34
C TYR A 321 23.42 -11.24 11.28
N ARG A 322 22.20 -11.65 10.88
CA ARG A 322 21.32 -12.57 11.63
C ARG A 322 21.01 -13.81 10.80
N PRO A 323 22.00 -14.69 10.55
CA PRO A 323 21.78 -15.91 9.76
C PRO A 323 20.80 -16.88 10.43
N ASP A 324 20.61 -16.76 11.75
CA ASP A 324 19.63 -17.50 12.55
C ASP A 324 18.17 -17.11 12.25
N VAL A 325 17.95 -15.88 11.76
CA VAL A 325 16.64 -15.40 11.31
C VAL A 325 16.52 -15.51 9.79
N GLY A 326 17.59 -15.16 9.08
CA GLY A 326 17.60 -15.09 7.63
C GLY A 326 16.67 -14.00 7.09
N TYR A 327 16.13 -14.22 5.90
CA TYR A 327 15.11 -13.35 5.32
C TYR A 327 13.71 -13.93 5.57
N VAL A 328 12.84 -13.13 6.18
CA VAL A 328 11.42 -13.47 6.34
C VAL A 328 10.60 -12.56 5.44
N GLN A 329 9.63 -13.16 4.73
CA GLN A 329 8.78 -12.44 3.80
C GLN A 329 8.06 -11.28 4.50
N GLY A 330 8.09 -10.10 3.89
CA GLY A 330 7.56 -8.85 4.43
C GLY A 330 8.63 -7.92 5.01
N MET A 331 9.84 -8.40 5.29
CA MET A 331 10.97 -7.56 5.74
C MET A 331 11.29 -6.43 4.76
N SER A 332 11.10 -6.65 3.45
CA SER A 332 11.33 -5.63 2.42
C SER A 332 10.50 -4.36 2.64
N PHE A 333 9.27 -4.46 3.15
CA PHE A 333 8.41 -3.30 3.37
C PHE A 333 8.93 -2.42 4.51
N ILE A 334 9.41 -3.04 5.59
CA ILE A 334 10.03 -2.36 6.73
C ILE A 334 11.33 -1.67 6.29
N ALA A 335 12.20 -2.40 5.59
CA ALA A 335 13.45 -1.84 5.08
C ALA A 335 13.21 -0.70 4.09
N ALA A 336 12.22 -0.84 3.19
CA ALA A 336 11.83 0.21 2.23
C ALA A 336 11.39 1.51 2.93
N VAL A 337 10.58 1.43 3.99
CA VAL A 337 10.18 2.60 4.78
C VAL A 337 11.40 3.27 5.42
N LEU A 338 12.36 2.50 5.95
CA LEU A 338 13.56 3.04 6.57
C LEU A 338 14.49 3.74 5.57
N ILE A 339 14.81 3.10 4.43
CA ILE A 339 15.74 3.68 3.43
C ILE A 339 15.18 4.91 2.72
N LEU A 340 13.86 5.14 2.76
CA LEU A 340 13.26 6.39 2.29
C LEU A 340 13.53 7.58 3.22
N ASN A 341 13.83 7.31 4.49
CA ASN A 341 13.92 8.33 5.53
C ASN A 341 15.33 8.41 6.16
N LEU A 342 16.20 7.43 5.89
CA LEU A 342 17.52 7.29 6.48
C LEU A 342 18.57 7.00 5.41
N GLU A 343 19.81 7.37 5.69
CA GLU A 343 20.96 6.91 4.92
C GLU A 343 21.17 5.40 5.09
N GLU A 344 21.86 4.77 4.15
CA GLU A 344 21.95 3.31 4.02
C GLU A 344 22.38 2.58 5.31
N ALA A 345 23.49 3.01 5.93
CA ALA A 345 23.99 2.40 7.15
C ALA A 345 23.05 2.64 8.35
N ASP A 346 22.51 3.85 8.48
CA ASP A 346 21.55 4.19 9.54
C ASP A 346 20.23 3.42 9.39
N ALA A 347 19.78 3.22 8.14
CA ALA A 347 18.61 2.41 7.84
C ALA A 347 18.83 0.95 8.26
N PHE A 348 20.02 0.39 8.02
CA PHE A 348 20.38 -0.94 8.50
C PHE A 348 20.41 -1.02 10.04
N ILE A 349 21.01 -0.04 10.71
CA ILE A 349 21.07 0.03 12.18
C ILE A 349 19.64 0.07 12.76
N ALA A 350 18.79 0.96 12.24
CA ALA A 350 17.40 1.07 12.65
C ALA A 350 16.62 -0.22 12.36
N PHE A 351 16.82 -0.82 11.18
CA PHE A 351 16.16 -2.06 10.78
C PHE A 351 16.50 -3.20 11.74
N ALA A 352 17.78 -3.44 11.99
CA ALA A 352 18.23 -4.52 12.87
C ALA A 352 17.75 -4.33 14.32
N ASN A 353 17.80 -3.11 14.85
CA ASN A 353 17.31 -2.82 16.21
C ASN A 353 15.79 -2.94 16.30
N LEU A 354 15.05 -2.49 15.28
CA LEU A 354 13.60 -2.60 15.22
C LEU A 354 13.16 -4.07 15.19
N LEU A 355 13.81 -4.89 14.37
CA LEU A 355 13.54 -6.33 14.29
C LEU A 355 13.93 -7.08 15.57
N ASN A 356 14.77 -6.50 16.42
CA ASN A 356 15.16 -7.07 17.70
C ASN A 356 14.23 -6.66 18.86
N LYS A 357 13.23 -5.82 18.64
CA LYS A 357 12.23 -5.50 19.67
C LYS A 357 11.39 -6.75 20.01
N PRO A 358 10.94 -6.93 21.27
CA PRO A 358 10.26 -8.15 21.70
C PRO A 358 9.05 -8.54 20.84
N CYS A 359 8.19 -7.58 20.50
CA CYS A 359 7.06 -7.81 19.61
C CYS A 359 7.53 -8.30 18.23
N GLN A 360 8.41 -7.56 17.55
CA GLN A 360 8.88 -7.96 16.22
C GLN A 360 9.57 -9.33 16.23
N LEU A 361 10.45 -9.60 17.20
CA LEU A 361 11.11 -10.91 17.34
C LEU A 361 10.10 -12.05 17.48
N ALA A 362 9.04 -11.86 18.27
CA ALA A 362 8.01 -12.88 18.47
C ALA A 362 7.38 -13.31 17.14
N PHE A 363 7.01 -12.35 16.30
CA PHE A 363 6.35 -12.62 15.03
C PHE A 363 7.34 -13.13 13.97
N PHE A 364 8.57 -12.60 13.91
CA PHE A 364 9.57 -13.01 12.91
C PHE A 364 10.18 -14.39 13.19
N ARG A 365 10.27 -14.80 14.45
CA ARG A 365 10.73 -16.15 14.85
C ARG A 365 9.59 -17.15 15.02
N VAL A 366 8.35 -16.72 14.81
CA VAL A 366 7.16 -17.56 15.01
C VAL A 366 7.14 -18.14 16.44
N ASP A 367 7.40 -17.30 17.43
CA ASP A 367 7.23 -17.64 18.84
C ASP A 367 5.72 -17.69 19.14
N HIS A 368 5.14 -18.88 18.94
CA HIS A 368 3.71 -19.11 19.08
C HIS A 368 3.19 -18.69 20.46
N ASP A 369 3.92 -18.97 21.54
CA ASP A 369 3.48 -18.66 22.89
C ASP A 369 3.40 -17.15 23.11
N LEU A 370 4.37 -16.41 22.62
CA LEU A 370 4.38 -14.95 22.74
C LEU A 370 3.36 -14.30 21.80
N MET A 371 3.19 -14.81 20.58
CA MET A 371 2.14 -14.38 19.65
C MET A 371 0.74 -14.59 20.23
N LEU A 372 0.44 -15.76 20.80
CA LEU A 372 -0.85 -16.05 21.44
C LEU A 372 -1.11 -15.12 22.63
N LYS A 373 -0.08 -14.73 23.39
CA LYS A 373 -0.21 -13.72 24.46
C LYS A 373 -0.58 -12.36 23.89
N TYR A 374 0.03 -11.94 22.78
CA TYR A 374 -0.32 -10.70 22.09
C TYR A 374 -1.75 -10.73 21.54
N PHE A 375 -2.18 -11.83 20.92
CA PHE A 375 -3.54 -11.99 20.43
C PHE A 375 -4.56 -11.95 21.57
N ALA A 376 -4.31 -12.68 22.66
CA ALA A 376 -5.20 -12.66 23.80
C ALA A 376 -5.25 -11.28 24.49
N ALA A 377 -4.14 -10.53 24.52
CA ALA A 377 -4.14 -9.16 25.01
C ALA A 377 -4.94 -8.24 24.08
N PHE A 378 -4.78 -8.38 22.77
CA PHE A 378 -5.55 -7.64 21.78
C PHE A 378 -7.06 -7.90 21.90
N GLU A 379 -7.48 -9.16 22.02
CA GLU A 379 -8.89 -9.53 22.16
C GLU A 379 -9.55 -8.91 23.38
N VAL A 380 -8.83 -8.76 24.49
CA VAL A 380 -9.33 -8.06 25.68
C VAL A 380 -9.70 -6.61 25.38
N PHE A 381 -8.85 -5.89 24.64
CA PHE A 381 -9.15 -4.51 24.25
C PHE A 381 -10.14 -4.45 23.10
N PHE A 382 -10.21 -5.47 22.26
CA PHE A 382 -11.19 -5.56 21.18
C PHE A 382 -12.61 -5.72 21.74
N GLU A 383 -12.82 -6.64 22.68
CA GLU A 383 -14.09 -6.84 23.37
C GLU A 383 -14.55 -5.56 24.09
N GLU A 384 -13.64 -4.90 24.81
CA GLU A 384 -13.94 -3.67 25.55
C GLU A 384 -14.36 -2.51 24.64
N ASN A 385 -13.64 -2.32 23.51
CA ASN A 385 -13.85 -1.16 22.64
C ASN A 385 -14.94 -1.37 21.59
N LEU A 386 -15.11 -2.59 21.10
CA LEU A 386 -15.99 -2.94 19.96
C LEU A 386 -16.78 -4.23 20.25
N PRO A 387 -17.57 -4.30 21.34
CA PRO A 387 -18.20 -5.54 21.79
C PRO A 387 -19.14 -6.16 20.74
N ARG A 388 -19.82 -5.33 19.93
CA ARG A 388 -20.69 -5.81 18.84
C ARG A 388 -19.90 -6.55 17.76
N LEU A 389 -18.82 -5.94 17.30
CA LEU A 389 -17.96 -6.53 16.27
C LEU A 389 -17.17 -7.73 16.80
N PHE A 390 -16.70 -7.66 18.04
CA PHE A 390 -16.04 -8.78 18.71
C PHE A 390 -16.95 -10.01 18.74
N ASN A 391 -18.20 -9.87 19.19
CA ASN A 391 -19.17 -10.96 19.21
C ASN A 391 -19.46 -11.51 17.80
N HIS A 392 -19.54 -10.64 16.79
CA HIS A 392 -19.70 -11.06 15.39
C HIS A 392 -18.52 -11.92 14.91
N PHE A 393 -17.30 -11.54 15.27
CA PHE A 393 -16.08 -12.28 14.94
C PHE A 393 -16.03 -13.63 15.67
N GLN A 394 -16.43 -13.67 16.95
CA GLN A 394 -16.53 -14.92 17.72
C GLN A 394 -17.54 -15.88 17.08
N ILE A 395 -18.75 -15.42 16.73
CA ILE A 395 -19.77 -16.24 16.07
C ILE A 395 -19.29 -16.74 14.71
N SER A 396 -18.54 -15.91 13.98
CA SER A 396 -18.01 -16.23 12.65
C SER A 396 -16.71 -17.04 12.69
N ASN A 397 -16.16 -17.34 13.88
CA ASN A 397 -14.84 -17.94 14.07
C ASN A 397 -13.71 -17.19 13.34
N LEU A 398 -13.77 -15.86 13.31
CA LEU A 398 -12.75 -15.02 12.71
C LEU A 398 -11.72 -14.60 13.77
N THR A 399 -10.59 -15.28 13.80
CA THR A 399 -9.55 -15.12 14.82
C THR A 399 -8.46 -14.11 14.40
N PRO A 400 -7.80 -13.43 15.37
CA PRO A 400 -6.80 -12.40 15.06
C PRO A 400 -5.62 -12.86 14.21
N ASP A 401 -5.20 -14.12 14.28
CA ASP A 401 -4.07 -14.65 13.50
C ASP A 401 -4.25 -14.51 11.98
N LEU A 402 -5.51 -14.48 11.50
CA LEU A 402 -5.82 -14.36 10.07
C LEU A 402 -5.51 -12.99 9.46
N TYR A 403 -5.50 -11.93 10.27
CA TYR A 403 -5.31 -10.55 9.76
C TYR A 403 -4.24 -9.76 10.51
N LEU A 404 -4.07 -10.02 11.81
CA LEU A 404 -3.24 -9.18 12.68
C LEU A 404 -1.75 -9.45 12.52
N ILE A 405 -1.34 -10.64 12.06
CA ILE A 405 0.07 -10.99 11.87
C ILE A 405 0.74 -9.99 10.92
N ASP A 406 0.25 -9.90 9.67
CA ASP A 406 0.78 -9.02 8.64
C ASP A 406 0.82 -7.55 9.09
N TRP A 407 -0.21 -7.12 9.83
CA TRP A 407 -0.35 -5.77 10.35
C TRP A 407 0.75 -5.43 11.37
N ILE A 408 0.97 -6.30 12.36
CA ILE A 408 1.90 -6.03 13.45
C ILE A 408 3.36 -6.25 13.01
N PHE A 409 3.65 -7.36 12.34
CA PHE A 409 5.04 -7.70 12.05
C PHE A 409 5.67 -6.77 11.02
N THR A 410 4.88 -6.25 10.07
CA THR A 410 5.35 -5.24 9.11
C THR A 410 5.14 -3.80 9.57
N LEU A 411 4.64 -3.60 10.79
CA LEU A 411 4.23 -2.28 11.30
C LEU A 411 3.33 -1.56 10.27
N TYR A 412 2.38 -2.29 9.70
CA TYR A 412 1.43 -1.84 8.67
C TYR A 412 2.01 -1.45 7.31
N SER A 413 3.34 -1.51 7.12
CA SER A 413 3.97 -1.10 5.85
C SER A 413 3.56 -1.96 4.65
N LYS A 414 3.18 -3.22 4.86
CA LYS A 414 2.60 -4.09 3.82
C LYS A 414 1.10 -3.88 3.61
N SER A 415 0.40 -3.43 4.65
CA SER A 415 -1.07 -3.47 4.73
C SER A 415 -1.75 -2.12 4.50
N LEU A 416 -1.02 -1.01 4.63
CA LEU A 416 -1.51 0.35 4.45
C LEU A 416 -0.71 1.09 3.37
N PRO A 417 -1.31 2.13 2.74
CA PRO A 417 -0.57 3.05 1.88
C PRO A 417 0.63 3.67 2.61
N LEU A 418 1.72 3.91 1.88
CA LEU A 418 3.00 4.35 2.45
C LEU A 418 2.87 5.57 3.38
N ASP A 419 2.11 6.59 2.98
CA ASP A 419 1.96 7.82 3.79
C ASP A 419 1.21 7.56 5.10
N VAL A 420 0.22 6.68 5.08
CA VAL A 420 -0.54 6.27 6.27
C VAL A 420 0.33 5.40 7.18
N ALA A 421 1.05 4.44 6.60
CA ALA A 421 2.00 3.60 7.33
C ALA A 421 3.10 4.44 8.00
N CYS A 422 3.66 5.44 7.31
CA CYS A 422 4.64 6.37 7.89
C CYS A 422 4.06 7.11 9.12
N ARG A 423 2.80 7.57 9.07
CA ARG A 423 2.17 8.22 10.22
C ARG A 423 1.94 7.23 11.38
N VAL A 424 1.63 5.97 11.08
CA VAL A 424 1.56 4.91 12.10
C VAL A 424 2.92 4.69 12.74
N TRP A 425 3.99 4.65 11.94
CA TRP A 425 5.38 4.55 12.41
C TRP A 425 5.80 5.72 13.27
N ASP A 426 5.41 6.94 12.89
CA ASP A 426 5.66 8.15 13.66
C ASP A 426 5.18 7.96 15.10
N VAL A 427 3.92 7.53 15.28
CA VAL A 427 3.34 7.37 16.62
C VAL A 427 3.78 6.08 17.31
N PHE A 428 4.06 5.01 16.57
CA PHE A 428 4.71 3.81 17.12
C PHE A 428 6.06 4.15 17.76
N CYS A 429 6.89 4.98 17.11
CA CYS A 429 8.16 5.43 17.67
C CYS A 429 7.98 6.21 19.00
N ARG A 430 6.82 6.85 19.20
CA ARG A 430 6.49 7.60 20.41
C ARG A 430 5.92 6.73 21.53
N ASP A 431 5.01 5.82 21.19
CA ASP A 431 4.15 5.11 22.15
C ASP A 431 4.46 3.60 22.25
N GLY A 432 5.36 3.09 21.40
CA GLY A 432 5.79 1.70 21.38
C GLY A 432 4.77 0.74 20.77
N GLU A 433 4.96 -0.55 21.04
CA GLU A 433 4.19 -1.65 20.44
C GLU A 433 2.68 -1.57 20.71
N GLU A 434 2.25 -1.00 21.84
CA GLU A 434 0.83 -0.78 22.17
C GLU A 434 0.10 -0.07 21.02
N PHE A 435 0.76 0.90 20.40
CA PHE A 435 0.17 1.70 19.34
C PHE A 435 -0.13 0.87 18.08
N LEU A 436 0.61 -0.21 17.83
CA LEU A 436 0.32 -1.11 16.71
C LEU A 436 -1.03 -1.79 16.94
N PHE A 437 -1.26 -2.36 18.12
CA PHE A 437 -2.53 -3.01 18.45
C PHE A 437 -3.69 -2.02 18.49
N ARG A 438 -3.46 -0.81 19.00
CA ARG A 438 -4.44 0.28 18.96
C ARG A 438 -4.80 0.69 17.53
N THR A 439 -3.83 0.69 16.62
CA THR A 439 -4.05 0.92 15.18
C THR A 439 -4.93 -0.17 14.59
N GLY A 440 -4.69 -1.44 14.95
CA GLY A 440 -5.55 -2.56 14.57
C GLY A 440 -7.01 -2.36 14.99
N LEU A 441 -7.25 -1.97 16.24
CA LEU A 441 -8.60 -1.61 16.72
C LEU A 441 -9.19 -0.41 15.96
N GLY A 442 -8.39 0.59 15.64
CA GLY A 442 -8.80 1.74 14.84
C GLY A 442 -9.27 1.36 13.44
N ILE A 443 -8.58 0.41 12.78
CA ILE A 443 -8.99 -0.13 11.47
C ILE A 443 -10.32 -0.89 11.60
N LEU A 444 -10.46 -1.73 12.64
CA LEU A 444 -11.71 -2.45 12.89
C LEU A 444 -12.88 -1.49 13.16
N ARG A 445 -12.65 -0.41 13.92
CA ARG A 445 -13.64 0.64 14.15
C ARG A 445 -14.00 1.40 12.87
N LEU A 446 -13.02 1.71 12.03
CA LEU A 446 -13.24 2.42 10.76
C LEU A 446 -14.16 1.65 9.82
N TYR A 447 -14.08 0.32 9.84
CA TYR A 447 -14.84 -0.57 8.96
C TYR A 447 -15.92 -1.39 9.68
N GLU A 448 -16.26 -1.05 10.92
CA GLU A 448 -17.18 -1.84 11.75
C GLU A 448 -18.53 -2.10 11.04
N ASP A 449 -19.14 -1.06 10.46
CA ASP A 449 -20.44 -1.18 9.80
C ASP A 449 -20.40 -2.10 8.57
N VAL A 450 -19.25 -2.16 7.88
CA VAL A 450 -19.03 -3.03 6.73
C VAL A 450 -18.78 -4.47 7.19
N LEU A 451 -17.94 -4.65 8.20
CA LEU A 451 -17.55 -5.96 8.73
C LEU A 451 -18.72 -6.69 9.39
N LEU A 452 -19.62 -5.97 10.06
CA LEU A 452 -20.85 -6.55 10.65
C LEU A 452 -21.79 -7.17 9.62
N GLN A 453 -21.65 -6.81 8.34
CA GLN A 453 -22.46 -7.35 7.24
C GLN A 453 -21.77 -8.50 6.50
N MET A 454 -20.51 -8.77 6.82
CA MET A 454 -19.70 -9.79 6.14
C MET A 454 -19.72 -11.11 6.91
N ASP A 455 -19.69 -12.22 6.16
CA ASP A 455 -19.40 -13.54 6.72
C ASP A 455 -17.90 -13.74 6.96
N PHE A 456 -17.52 -14.92 7.45
CA PHE A 456 -16.12 -15.28 7.69
C PHE A 456 -15.21 -15.06 6.48
N ILE A 457 -15.62 -15.50 5.28
CA ILE A 457 -14.77 -15.48 4.09
C ILE A 457 -14.55 -14.04 3.62
N HIS A 458 -15.63 -13.27 3.53
CA HIS A 458 -15.56 -11.88 3.09
C HIS A 458 -14.79 -11.02 4.09
N SER A 459 -15.00 -11.24 5.40
CA SER A 459 -14.26 -10.53 6.45
C SER A 459 -12.76 -10.84 6.38
N ALA A 460 -12.38 -12.12 6.25
CA ALA A 460 -10.98 -12.52 6.15
C ALA A 460 -10.30 -11.93 4.90
N GLN A 461 -10.99 -11.94 3.75
CA GLN A 461 -10.47 -11.34 2.51
C GLN A 461 -10.32 -9.82 2.63
N PHE A 462 -11.29 -9.15 3.24
CA PHE A 462 -11.27 -7.71 3.43
C PHE A 462 -10.12 -7.29 4.36
N LEU A 463 -9.95 -7.95 5.51
CA LEU A 463 -8.93 -7.59 6.49
C LEU A 463 -7.50 -7.92 6.04
N THR A 464 -7.33 -8.94 5.18
CA THR A 464 -6.03 -9.28 4.58
C THR A 464 -5.66 -8.38 3.39
N ARG A 465 -6.62 -7.62 2.85
CA ARG A 465 -6.44 -6.67 1.75
C ARG A 465 -7.28 -5.42 1.98
N LEU A 466 -6.81 -4.57 2.88
CA LEU A 466 -7.46 -3.32 3.18
C LEU A 466 -7.50 -2.39 1.95
N PRO A 467 -8.48 -1.48 1.86
CA PRO A 467 -8.57 -0.52 0.76
C PRO A 467 -7.31 0.35 0.61
N GLU A 468 -6.89 0.62 -0.63
CA GLU A 468 -5.71 1.46 -0.91
C GLU A 468 -5.97 2.96 -0.69
N ASP A 469 -7.24 3.36 -0.58
CA ASP A 469 -7.71 4.75 -0.43
C ASP A 469 -8.11 5.10 1.01
N ILE A 470 -7.52 4.42 2.01
CA ILE A 470 -7.75 4.73 3.43
C ILE A 470 -7.40 6.19 3.72
N ASP A 471 -8.39 6.93 4.20
CA ASP A 471 -8.20 8.30 4.68
C ASP A 471 -7.47 8.31 6.04
N SER A 472 -6.29 8.92 6.07
CA SER A 472 -5.41 8.97 7.24
C SER A 472 -6.09 9.64 8.44
N ASP A 473 -6.78 10.77 8.23
CA ASP A 473 -7.37 11.52 9.34
C ASP A 473 -8.55 10.79 9.96
N ARG A 474 -9.39 10.15 9.14
CA ARG A 474 -10.48 9.29 9.61
C ARG A 474 -9.95 8.09 10.38
N LEU A 475 -8.91 7.43 9.87
CA LEU A 475 -8.28 6.31 10.59
C LEU A 475 -7.76 6.79 11.96
N PHE A 476 -7.00 7.89 12.01
CA PHE A 476 -6.45 8.39 13.27
C PHE A 476 -7.54 8.86 14.24
N ALA A 477 -8.67 9.40 13.75
CA ALA A 477 -9.83 9.69 14.59
C ALA A 477 -10.43 8.41 15.21
N CYS A 478 -10.52 7.32 14.45
CA CYS A 478 -10.91 6.02 14.98
C CYS A 478 -9.91 5.49 16.01
N ILE A 479 -8.60 5.63 15.77
CA ILE A 479 -7.55 5.19 16.72
C ILE A 479 -7.65 5.98 18.05
N VAL A 480 -7.88 7.31 18.00
CA VAL A 480 -8.10 8.10 19.23
C VAL A 480 -9.25 7.53 20.06
N ALA A 481 -10.33 7.13 19.41
CA ALA A 481 -11.51 6.58 20.05
C ALA A 481 -11.32 5.21 20.70
N MET A 482 -10.17 4.54 20.51
CA MET A 482 -9.85 3.23 21.10
C MET A 482 -8.92 3.37 22.32
N PRO A 483 -9.42 3.62 23.54
CA PRO A 483 -8.60 3.56 24.74
C PRO A 483 -8.00 2.16 24.97
N MET A 484 -6.69 2.12 25.24
CA MET A 484 -5.96 0.90 25.62
C MET A 484 -6.01 0.66 27.14
N LEU A 485 -7.22 0.70 27.70
CA LEU A 485 -7.53 0.49 29.12
C LEU A 485 -8.63 -0.55 29.25
N ASN A 486 -8.43 -1.56 30.09
CA ASN A 486 -9.50 -2.48 30.52
C ASN A 486 -9.67 -2.35 32.04
N GLY A 487 -10.77 -1.71 32.45
CA GLY A 487 -10.94 -1.22 33.81
C GLY A 487 -9.76 -0.29 34.21
N ASN A 488 -8.98 -0.71 35.20
CA ASN A 488 -7.78 0.03 35.64
C ASN A 488 -6.45 -0.49 35.06
N LYS A 489 -6.50 -1.50 34.16
CA LYS A 489 -5.29 -2.14 33.60
C LYS A 489 -4.91 -1.54 32.25
N LYS A 490 -3.64 -1.16 32.10
CA LYS A 490 -3.02 -0.73 30.84
C LYS A 490 -2.55 -1.90 30.00
N TRP A 491 -2.29 -1.69 28.71
CA TRP A 491 -1.70 -2.68 27.79
C TRP A 491 -0.55 -3.47 28.41
N SER A 492 0.48 -2.78 28.92
CA SER A 492 1.67 -3.42 29.48
C SER A 492 1.35 -4.37 30.62
N GLN A 493 0.34 -4.07 31.43
CA GLN A 493 -0.11 -4.95 32.50
C GLN A 493 -0.88 -6.15 31.95
N VAL A 494 -1.74 -5.96 30.95
CA VAL A 494 -2.52 -7.03 30.33
C VAL A 494 -1.64 -8.01 29.55
N SER A 495 -0.72 -7.50 28.72
CA SER A 495 0.22 -8.33 27.94
C SER A 495 1.23 -9.07 28.83
N SER A 496 1.63 -8.47 29.96
CA SER A 496 2.59 -9.09 30.90
C SER A 496 1.95 -10.03 31.93
N SER A 497 0.68 -9.84 32.31
CA SER A 497 0.04 -10.63 33.38
C SER A 497 -0.03 -12.13 33.10
N LYS A 498 0.10 -12.54 31.84
CA LYS A 498 0.16 -13.96 31.43
C LYS A 498 1.59 -14.53 31.36
N HIS A 499 2.64 -13.77 31.71
CA HIS A 499 4.03 -14.25 31.76
C HIS A 499 4.35 -15.09 33.01
N LYS A 500 3.51 -15.05 34.06
CA LYS A 500 3.84 -15.61 35.39
C LYS A 500 3.32 -17.02 35.69
N LYS A 501 2.77 -17.77 34.71
CA LYS A 501 2.17 -19.09 34.97
C LYS A 501 3.01 -20.32 34.60
N THR A 502 4.23 -20.18 34.10
CA THR A 502 5.14 -21.31 33.84
C THR A 502 6.33 -21.25 34.79
N GLY A 503 6.13 -21.77 35.99
CA GLY A 503 7.14 -21.79 37.05
C GLY A 503 6.63 -22.52 38.28
N LYS A 504 6.12 -23.74 38.10
CA LYS A 504 6.06 -24.79 39.11
C LYS A 504 6.11 -26.15 38.43
#